data_AF-A0A1F5DM99-F1
#
_entry.id   AF-A0A1F5DM99-F1
#
_cell.length_a   1.000
_cell.length_b   1.000
_cell.length_c   1.000
_cell.angle_alpha   90.00
_cell.angle_beta   90.00
_cell.angle_gamma   90.00
#
_symmetry.space_group_name_H-M   'P 1'
#
loop_
_entity.id
_entity.type
_entity.pdbx_description
1 polymer ?
#
loop_
_entity_poly.entity_id
_entity_poly.type
_entity_poly.pdbx_seq_one_letter_code
_entity_poly.pdbx_strand_id
1 'polypeptide(L)'
;MYTLDHLRWKYEDNPLKSNAVAVAESAGKIVGCTHGLFMNVKIGKKLQLAQQGMDLAVDEGFRGRGIHPKITDLKRKIMRVRI
;
A
#
# COMPACT_ATOMS: atom_id res chain seq x y z
N MET A 1 -13.12 -10.76 -6.71
CA MET A 1 -11.68 -10.97 -6.45
C MET A 1 -10.91 -10.34 -7.61
N TYR A 2 -9.79 -9.66 -7.37
CA TYR A 2 -8.97 -9.12 -8.46
C TYR A 2 -8.28 -10.26 -9.22
N THR A 3 -8.08 -10.10 -10.53
CA THR A 3 -7.24 -11.00 -11.31
C THR A 3 -5.76 -10.65 -11.09
N LEU A 4 -4.86 -11.60 -11.37
CA LEU A 4 -3.42 -11.34 -11.31
C LEU A 4 -3.03 -10.23 -12.30
N ASP A 5 -3.62 -10.23 -13.50
CA ASP A 5 -3.35 -9.21 -14.52
C ASP A 5 -3.75 -7.81 -14.06
N HIS A 6 -4.86 -7.68 -13.33
CA HIS A 6 -5.26 -6.41 -12.74
C HIS A 6 -4.22 -5.90 -11.73
N LEU A 7 -3.66 -6.79 -10.91
CA LEU A 7 -2.66 -6.42 -9.92
C LEU A 7 -1.31 -6.07 -10.57
N ARG A 8 -0.89 -6.81 -11.61
CA ARG A 8 0.31 -6.49 -12.39
C ARG A 8 0.21 -5.14 -13.06
N TRP A 9 -0.90 -4.89 -13.75
CA TRP A 9 -1.14 -3.57 -14.35
C TRP A 9 -1.07 -2.44 -13.33
N LYS A 10 -1.67 -2.64 -12.15
CA LYS A 10 -1.76 -1.63 -11.09
C LYS A 10 -0.43 -1.36 -10.38
N TYR A 11 0.41 -2.38 -10.21
CA TYR A 11 1.61 -2.31 -9.36
C TYR A 11 2.95 -2.49 -10.08
N GLU A 12 3.00 -3.26 -11.16
CA GLU A 12 4.21 -3.49 -11.96
C GLU A 12 4.24 -2.56 -13.18
N ASP A 13 3.13 -2.47 -13.91
CA ASP A 13 3.05 -1.67 -15.16
C ASP A 13 2.67 -0.20 -14.91
N ASN A 14 2.49 0.20 -13.65
CA ASN A 14 2.13 1.58 -13.32
C ASN A 14 3.21 2.54 -13.86
N PRO A 15 2.87 3.48 -14.76
CA PRO A 15 3.84 4.38 -15.38
C PRO A 15 4.62 5.23 -14.38
N LEU A 16 4.04 5.50 -13.22
CA LEU A 16 4.70 6.28 -12.16
C LEU A 16 5.77 5.46 -11.43
N LYS A 17 5.74 4.12 -11.52
CA LYS A 17 6.63 3.16 -10.84
C LYS A 17 6.88 3.47 -9.37
N SER A 18 5.96 4.20 -8.75
CA SER A 18 6.09 4.76 -7.41
C SER A 18 4.96 4.21 -6.58
N ASN A 19 5.22 3.04 -6.01
CA ASN A 19 4.32 2.35 -5.11
C ASN A 19 5.00 2.17 -3.75
N ALA A 20 4.26 2.34 -2.68
CA ALA A 20 4.69 2.02 -1.33
C ALA A 20 3.94 0.78 -0.86
N VAL A 21 4.65 -0.34 -0.75
CA VAL A 21 4.08 -1.63 -0.35
C VAL A 21 4.71 -2.06 0.97
N ALA A 22 3.87 -2.42 1.94
CA ALA A 22 4.30 -3.01 3.19
C ALA A 22 3.49 -4.27 3.45
N VAL A 23 4.17 -5.34 3.87
CA VAL A 23 3.57 -6.63 4.17
C VAL A 23 3.92 -7.06 5.59
N ALA A 24 3.02 -7.82 6.20
CA ALA A 24 3.30 -8.59 7.41
C ALA A 24 3.51 -10.05 7.01
N GLU A 25 4.61 -10.63 7.47
CA GLU A 25 4.94 -12.03 7.23
C GLU A 25 4.90 -12.81 8.54
N SER A 26 4.41 -14.05 8.48
CA SER A 26 4.45 -15.00 9.57
C SER A 26 4.67 -16.40 9.00
N ALA A 27 5.71 -17.09 9.47
CA ALA A 27 6.07 -18.45 9.03
C ALA A 27 6.17 -18.59 7.49
N GLY A 28 6.85 -17.64 6.82
CA GLY A 28 7.03 -17.67 5.37
C GLY A 28 5.79 -17.27 4.56
N LYS A 29 4.70 -16.84 5.21
CA LYS A 29 3.44 -16.46 4.55
C LYS A 29 3.13 -14.99 4.79
N ILE A 30 2.63 -14.32 3.75
CA ILE A 30 2.06 -12.98 3.89
C ILE A 30 0.70 -13.12 4.59
N VAL A 31 0.58 -12.49 5.76
CA VAL A 31 -0.64 -12.48 6.59
C VAL A 31 -1.30 -11.10 6.67
N GLY A 32 -0.70 -10.10 6.04
CA GLY A 32 -1.31 -8.80 5.84
C GLY A 32 -0.52 -7.95 4.87
N CYS A 33 -1.20 -6.99 4.25
CA CYS A 33 -0.59 -6.07 3.29
C CYS A 33 -1.26 -4.71 3.34
N THR A 34 -0.52 -3.68 2.96
CA THR A 34 -1.05 -2.36 2.62
C THR A 34 -0.26 -1.81 1.44
N HIS A 35 -0.98 -1.26 0.48
CA HIS A 35 -0.40 -0.65 -0.70
C HIS A 35 -0.66 0.85 -0.71
N GLY A 36 0.13 1.55 -1.51
CA GLY A 36 0.00 2.96 -1.73
C GLY A 36 0.43 3.34 -3.13
N LEU A 37 -0.44 4.06 -3.84
CA LEU A 37 -0.16 4.65 -5.14
C LEU A 37 0.04 6.15 -4.96
N PHE A 38 1.13 6.70 -5.48
CA PHE A 38 1.34 8.14 -5.49
C PHE A 38 0.54 8.79 -6.63
N MET A 39 -0.10 9.91 -6.34
CA MET A 39 -0.82 10.69 -7.32
C MET A 39 -0.84 12.17 -6.94
N ASN A 40 -0.91 13.05 -7.94
CA ASN A 40 -1.18 14.46 -7.71
C ASN A 40 -2.67 14.65 -7.48
N VAL A 41 -3.03 15.19 -6.32
CA VAL A 41 -4.41 15.52 -5.95
C VAL A 41 -4.56 17.03 -5.98
N LYS A 42 -5.62 17.51 -6.64
CA LYS A 42 -5.97 18.93 -6.62
C LYS A 42 -6.76 19.25 -5.34
N ILE A 43 -6.22 20.12 -4.50
CA ILE A 43 -6.88 20.63 -3.29
C ILE A 43 -7.05 22.15 -3.45
N GLY A 44 -8.29 22.57 -3.73
CA GLY A 44 -8.59 23.94 -4.11
C GLY A 44 -7.85 24.35 -5.40
N LYS A 45 -6.96 25.34 -5.29
CA LYS A 45 -6.12 25.82 -6.40
C LYS A 45 -4.73 25.18 -6.48
N LYS A 46 -4.37 24.28 -5.55
CA LYS A 46 -3.03 23.67 -5.47
C LYS A 46 -3.07 22.22 -5.96
N LEU A 47 -1.99 21.78 -6.61
CA LEU A 47 -1.69 20.37 -6.82
C LEU A 47 -0.76 19.92 -5.69
N GLN A 48 -1.13 18.82 -5.02
CA GLN A 48 -0.38 18.25 -3.91
C GLN A 48 -0.06 16.79 -4.24
N LEU A 49 1.21 16.40 -4.13
CA LEU A 49 1.57 14.99 -4.17
C LEU A 49 0.99 14.30 -2.92
N ALA A 50 0.16 13.30 -3.15
CA ALA A 50 -0.49 12.50 -2.11
C ALA A 50 -0.35 11.01 -2.41
N GLN A 51 -0.68 10.18 -1.43
CA GLN A 51 -0.66 8.72 -1.56
C GLN A 51 -2.07 8.16 -1.29
N GLN A 52 -2.66 7.52 -2.29
CA GLN A 52 -3.92 6.81 -2.15
C GLN A 52 -3.67 5.45 -1.52
N GLY A 53 -4.28 5.17 -0.37
CA GLY A 53 -4.23 3.86 0.27
C GLY A 53 -5.04 2.83 -0.50
N MET A 54 -4.44 1.68 -0.82
CA MET A 54 -5.07 0.61 -1.60
C MET A 54 -4.82 -0.75 -0.96
N ASP A 55 -5.69 -1.71 -1.28
CA ASP A 55 -5.53 -3.14 -1.02
C ASP A 55 -4.99 -3.45 0.39
N LEU A 56 -5.61 -2.84 1.40
CA LEU A 56 -5.36 -3.15 2.80
C LEU A 56 -6.07 -4.47 3.12
N ALA A 57 -5.31 -5.46 3.56
CA ALA A 57 -5.87 -6.73 4.01
C ALA A 57 -5.08 -7.29 5.20
N VAL A 58 -5.79 -8.02 6.06
CA VAL A 58 -5.22 -8.85 7.12
C VAL A 58 -5.95 -10.18 7.09
N ASP A 59 -5.18 -11.26 7.08
CA ASP A 59 -5.69 -12.63 7.15
C ASP A 59 -6.61 -12.80 8.36
N GLU A 60 -7.69 -13.56 8.19
CA GLU A 60 -8.76 -13.67 9.19
C GLU A 60 -8.25 -14.20 10.53
N GLY A 61 -7.33 -15.18 10.51
CA GLY A 61 -6.73 -15.76 11.71
C GLY A 61 -5.82 -14.80 12.48
N PHE A 62 -5.44 -13.69 11.84
CA PHE A 62 -4.53 -12.68 12.38
C PHE A 62 -5.20 -11.34 12.70
N ARG A 63 -6.51 -11.21 12.44
CA ARG A 63 -7.30 -10.03 12.82
C ARG A 63 -7.32 -9.85 14.34
N GLY A 64 -7.53 -8.61 14.80
CA GLY A 64 -7.52 -8.26 16.23
C GLY A 64 -6.14 -8.21 16.89
N ARG A 65 -5.04 -8.48 16.15
CA ARG A 65 -3.67 -8.53 16.70
C ARG A 65 -2.82 -7.28 16.43
N GLY A 66 -3.45 -6.19 15.97
CA GLY A 66 -2.76 -4.93 15.68
C GLY A 66 -1.82 -4.96 14.46
N ILE A 67 -2.02 -5.87 13.50
CA ILE A 67 -1.21 -5.93 12.27
C ILE A 67 -1.39 -4.68 11.40
N HIS A 68 -2.64 -4.27 11.16
CA HIS A 68 -2.98 -3.11 10.34
C HIS A 68 -2.21 -1.82 10.72
N PRO A 69 -2.22 -1.35 11.98
CA PRO A 69 -1.49 -0.14 12.34
C PRO A 69 0.03 -0.29 12.12
N LYS A 70 0.61 -1.47 12.42
CA LYS A 70 2.04 -1.73 12.22
C LYS A 70 2.47 -1.65 10.75
N ILE A 71 1.74 -2.32 9.85
CA ILE A 71 2.07 -2.29 8.42
C ILE A 71 1.82 -0.90 7.81
N THR A 72 0.83 -0.17 8.32
CA THR A 72 0.54 1.21 7.88
C THR A 72 1.65 2.16 8.30
N ASP A 73 2.17 2.05 9.52
CA ASP A 73 3.29 2.85 9.98
C ASP A 73 4.58 2.50 9.24
N LEU A 74 4.80 1.22 8.92
CA LEU A 74 5.91 0.81 8.06
C LEU A 74 5.80 1.45 6.67
N LYS A 75 4.62 1.41 6.04
CA LYS A 75 4.38 2.08 4.75
C LYS A 75 4.68 3.58 4.83
N ARG A 76 4.23 4.26 5.90
CA ARG A 76 4.53 5.69 6.12
C ARG A 76 6.03 5.97 6.20
N LYS A 77 6.81 5.08 6.84
CA LYS A 77 8.27 5.20 6.88
C LYS A 77 8.89 5.04 5.50
N ILE A 78 8.42 4.08 4.69
CA ILE A 78 8.86 3.90 3.29
C ILE A 78 8.60 5.18 2.48
N MET A 79 7.45 5.81 2.68
CA MET A 79 7.12 7.07 1.99
C MET A 79 8.06 8.23 2.35
N ARG A 80 8.43 8.38 3.64
CA ARG A 80 9.30 9.47 4.09
C ARG A 80 10.72 9.40 3.53
N VAL A 81 11.16 8.25 3.04
CA VAL A 81 12.48 8.09 2.40
C VAL A 81 12.44 8.53 0.93
N ARG A 82 11.25 8.66 0.33
CA ARG A 82 11.06 8.94 -1.10
C ARG A 82 10.68 10.40 -1.42
N ILE A 83 10.42 11.22 -0.40
CA ILE A 83 10.07 12.65 -0.53
C ILE A 83 11.23 13.45 0.06
#